data_AF-D0EZ72-F1
#
_entry.id   AF-D0EZ72-F1
#
_cell.length_a   1.000
_cell.length_b   1.000
_cell.length_c   1.000
_cell.angle_alpha   90.00
_cell.angle_beta   90.00
_cell.angle_gamma   90.00
#
_symmetry.space_group_name_H-M   'P 1'
#
loop_
_entity.id
_entity.type
_entity.pdbx_description
1 polymer ?
#
loop_
_entity_poly.entity_id
_entity_poly.type
_entity_poly.pdbx_seq_one_letter_code
_entity_poly.pdbx_strand_id
1 'polypeptide(L)'
;VQIEEVPLTSNGKVDRKKLLALDVTDQASIGRKIKEPRTEIERDLVDIWKSVLKTDEISIDDNFFELGGNSILIINLITAIEDRL
;
A
#
# COMPACT_ATOMS: atom_id res chain seq x y z
N VAL A 1 5.04 -10.61 3.38
CA VAL A 1 6.08 -11.34 4.14
C VAL A 1 5.92 -12.82 3.91
N GLN A 2 6.99 -13.52 3.54
CA GLN A 2 6.96 -14.97 3.35
C GLN A 2 7.36 -15.65 4.67
N ILE A 3 6.62 -16.68 5.07
CA ILE A 3 6.91 -17.50 6.24
C ILE A 3 7.20 -18.93 5.79
N GLU A 4 8.16 -19.59 6.43
CA GLU A 4 8.54 -20.96 6.10
C GLU A 4 7.47 -21.97 6.53
N GLU A 5 6.76 -21.68 7.62
CA GLU A 5 5.73 -22.57 8.16
C GLU A 5 4.52 -21.77 8.68
N VAL A 6 3.31 -22.28 8.42
CA VAL A 6 2.07 -21.69 8.93
C VAL A 6 1.79 -22.26 10.33
N PRO A 7 1.73 -21.44 11.39
CA PRO A 7 1.47 -21.95 12.73
C PRO A 7 0.03 -22.49 12.83
N LEU A 8 -0.08 -23.74 13.26
CA LEU A 8 -1.35 -24.42 13.46
C LEU A 8 -1.65 -24.61 14.96
N THR A 9 -2.94 -24.65 15.27
CA THR A 9 -3.48 -25.13 16.55
C THR A 9 -3.36 -26.65 16.62
N SER A 10 -3.53 -27.24 17.81
CA SER A 10 -3.55 -28.70 17.99
C SER A 10 -4.60 -29.41 17.13
N ASN A 11 -5.64 -28.69 16.69
CA ASN A 11 -6.70 -29.19 15.80
C ASN A 11 -6.38 -28.96 14.30
N GLY A 12 -5.16 -28.58 13.96
CA GLY A 12 -4.72 -28.35 12.57
C GLY A 12 -5.25 -27.08 11.91
N LYS A 13 -6.03 -26.24 12.62
CA LYS A 13 -6.48 -24.93 12.11
C LYS A 13 -5.39 -23.89 12.29
N VAL A 14 -5.33 -22.89 11.39
CA VAL A 14 -4.40 -21.75 11.51
C VAL A 14 -4.56 -21.06 12.87
N ASP A 15 -3.46 -20.98 13.61
CA ASP A 15 -3.39 -20.24 14.86
C ASP A 15 -3.14 -18.76 14.57
N ARG A 16 -4.22 -18.00 14.41
CA ARG A 16 -4.15 -16.55 14.14
C ARG A 16 -3.37 -15.77 15.19
N LYS A 17 -3.39 -16.19 16.47
CA LYS A 17 -2.66 -15.48 17.51
C LYS A 17 -1.16 -15.67 17.34
N LYS A 18 -0.72 -16.91 17.09
CA LYS A 18 0.70 -17.18 16.81
C LYS A 18 1.14 -16.55 15.50
N LEU A 19 0.29 -16.56 14.48
CA LEU A 19 0.60 -15.93 13.19
C LEU A 19 0.84 -14.42 13.33
N LEU A 20 -0.01 -13.72 14.09
CA LEU A 20 0.14 -12.28 14.36
C LEU A 20 1.31 -11.96 15.32
N ALA A 21 1.73 -12.93 16.13
CA ALA A 21 2.85 -12.80 17.04
C ALA A 21 4.21 -13.18 16.42
N LEU A 22 4.22 -13.64 15.16
CA LEU A 22 5.48 -13.82 14.45
C LEU A 22 6.16 -12.46 14.34
N ASP A 23 7.43 -12.40 14.73
CA ASP A 23 8.27 -11.22 14.61
C ASP A 23 8.70 -11.07 13.15
N VAL A 24 7.70 -10.91 12.28
CA VAL A 24 7.91 -10.47 10.93
C VAL A 24 8.22 -8.99 11.05
N THR A 25 9.52 -8.66 11.07
CA THR A 25 9.97 -7.30 10.82
C THR A 25 9.25 -6.86 9.57
N ASP A 26 8.24 -5.99 9.74
CA ASP A 26 7.38 -5.58 8.66
C ASP A 26 8.35 -4.98 7.64
N GLN A 27 8.54 -5.60 6.48
CA GLN A 27 9.38 -4.98 5.45
C GLN A 27 8.78 -3.64 5.03
N ALA A 28 7.50 -3.40 5.35
CA ALA A 28 6.85 -2.10 5.29
C ALA A 28 7.36 -1.09 6.36
N SER A 29 7.86 -1.56 7.51
CA SER A 29 8.39 -0.77 8.64
C SER A 29 9.90 -0.53 8.58
N ILE A 30 10.65 -1.20 7.68
CA ILE A 30 11.94 -0.69 7.22
C ILE A 30 11.62 0.56 6.40
N GLY A 31 11.52 1.70 7.10
CA GLY A 31 10.89 2.95 6.65
C GLY A 31 10.88 3.12 5.14
N ARG A 32 9.68 2.97 4.54
CA ARG A 32 9.44 3.25 3.13
C ARG A 32 10.04 4.61 2.81
N LYS A 33 11.14 4.64 2.05
CA LYS A 33 11.80 5.89 1.69
C LYS A 33 10.93 6.61 0.67
N ILE A 34 10.18 7.60 1.14
CA ILE A 34 9.38 8.47 0.28
C ILE A 34 10.33 9.17 -0.69
N LYS A 35 10.09 8.97 -1.98
CA LYS A 35 10.79 9.65 -3.06
C LYS A 35 9.91 10.79 -3.54
N GLU A 36 10.47 11.99 -3.50
CA GLU A 36 9.80 13.21 -3.95
C GLU A 36 9.55 13.19 -5.47
N PRO A 37 8.42 13.76 -5.93
CA PRO A 37 8.16 13.93 -7.35
C PRO A 37 9.20 14.85 -8.01
N ARG A 38 9.64 14.43 -9.20
CA ARG A 38 10.74 15.04 -9.98
C ARG A 38 10.22 15.93 -11.11
N THR A 39 8.99 15.70 -11.55
CA THR A 39 8.33 16.45 -12.63
C THR A 39 6.98 17.01 -12.16
N GLU A 40 6.43 17.96 -12.90
CA GLU A 40 5.09 18.50 -12.61
C GLU A 40 4.03 17.41 -12.70
N ILE A 41 4.11 16.54 -13.72
CA ILE A 41 3.19 15.39 -13.87
C ILE A 41 3.30 14.44 -12.66
N GLU A 42 4.51 14.12 -12.19
CA GLU A 42 4.67 13.28 -11.00
C GLU A 42 4.06 13.96 -9.76
N ARG A 43 4.17 15.28 -9.62
CA ARG A 43 3.57 16.03 -8.52
C ARG A 43 2.05 16.00 -8.57
N ASP A 44 1.46 16.25 -9.74
CA ASP A 44 0.01 16.22 -9.92
C ASP A 44 -0.55 14.81 -9.65
N LEU A 45 0.12 13.77 -10.14
CA LEU A 45 -0.28 12.38 -9.88
C LEU A 45 -0.20 12.04 -8.39
N VAL A 46 0.88 12.44 -7.70
CA VAL A 46 1.02 12.26 -6.25
C VAL A 46 -0.13 12.94 -5.51
N ASP A 47 -0.47 14.19 -5.84
CA ASP A 47 -1.56 14.92 -5.20
C ASP A 47 -2.93 14.25 -5.45
N ILE A 48 -3.18 13.80 -6.68
CA ILE A 48 -4.41 13.06 -7.02
C ILE A 48 -4.48 11.77 -6.20
N TRP A 49 -3.38 11.01 -6.12
CA TRP A 49 -3.33 9.77 -5.34
C TRP A 49 -3.59 10.02 -3.86
N LYS A 50 -3.00 11.07 -3.27
CA LYS A 50 -3.28 11.47 -1.89
C LYS A 50 -4.77 11.73 -1.66
N SER A 51 -5.41 12.44 -2.59
CA SER A 51 -6.85 12.72 -2.54
C SER A 51 -7.72 11.46 -2.66
N VAL A 52 -7.36 10.52 -3.54
CA VAL A 52 -8.12 9.29 -3.78
C VAL A 52 -7.94 8.28 -2.65
N LEU A 53 -6.70 8.06 -2.20
CA LEU A 53 -6.33 7.08 -1.18
C LEU A 53 -6.50 7.61 0.26
N LYS A 54 -6.71 8.92 0.43
CA LYS A 54 -6.85 9.59 1.74
C LYS A 54 -5.63 9.38 2.65
N THR A 55 -4.43 9.47 2.07
CA THR A 55 -3.14 9.37 2.77
C THR A 55 -2.17 10.42 2.24
N ASP A 56 -1.30 10.96 3.11
CA ASP A 56 -0.28 11.93 2.73
C ASP A 56 1.06 11.29 2.36
N GLU A 57 1.23 9.99 2.65
CA GLU A 57 2.47 9.23 2.44
C GLU A 57 2.43 8.49 1.10
N ILE A 58 2.66 9.22 0.01
CA ILE A 58 2.78 8.67 -1.35
C ILE A 58 4.19 8.95 -1.90
N SER A 59 4.88 7.90 -2.33
CA SER A 59 6.13 7.93 -3.07
C SER A 59 5.87 7.66 -4.55
N ILE A 60 6.70 8.22 -5.45
CA ILE A 60 6.55 8.02 -6.90
C ILE A 60 6.69 6.56 -7.37
N ASP A 61 7.31 5.70 -6.57
CA ASP A 61 7.49 4.28 -6.88
C ASP A 61 6.48 3.38 -6.15
N ASP A 62 5.49 3.97 -5.49
CA ASP A 62 4.50 3.19 -4.74
C ASP A 62 3.53 2.45 -5.65
N ASN A 63 3.14 1.27 -5.20
CA ASN A 63 2.08 0.51 -5.85
C ASN A 63 0.71 0.94 -5.29
N PHE A 64 -0.18 1.37 -6.18
CA PHE A 64 -1.54 1.82 -5.83
C PHE A 64 -2.30 0.81 -4.95
N PHE A 65 -2.22 -0.48 -5.27
CA PHE A 65 -2.96 -1.52 -4.57
C PHE A 65 -2.36 -1.88 -3.22
N GLU A 66 -1.03 -1.83 -3.09
CA GLU A 66 -0.35 -2.05 -1.80
C GLU A 66 -0.67 -0.94 -0.80
N LEU A 67 -1.03 0.26 -1.29
CA LEU A 67 -1.49 1.38 -0.49
C LEU A 67 -3.00 1.33 -0.15
N GLY A 68 -3.68 0.23 -0.46
CA GLY A 68 -5.12 0.07 -0.19
C GLY A 68 -6.02 0.52 -1.35
N GLY A 69 -5.44 0.88 -2.49
CA GLY A 69 -6.17 1.09 -3.74
C GLY A 69 -6.92 -0.15 -4.19
N ASN A 70 -8.06 0.06 -4.86
CA ASN A 70 -8.89 -1.01 -5.41
C ASN A 70 -9.57 -0.56 -6.70
N SER A 71 -10.32 -1.46 -7.34
CA SER A 71 -10.97 -1.20 -8.63
C SER A 71 -11.95 -0.03 -8.62
N ILE A 72 -12.67 0.18 -7.51
CA ILE A 72 -13.59 1.32 -7.38
C ILE A 72 -12.78 2.63 -7.30
N LEU A 73 -11.68 2.63 -6.54
CA LEU A 73 -10.81 3.80 -6.44
C LEU A 73 -10.08 4.11 -7.76
N ILE A 74 -9.82 3.12 -8.61
CA ILE A 74 -9.27 3.35 -9.96
C ILE A 74 -10.22 4.19 -10.81
N ILE A 75 -11.53 3.95 -10.74
CA ILE A 75 -12.51 4.74 -11.50
C ILE A 75 -12.41 6.21 -11.08
N ASN A 76 -12.39 6.48 -9.76
CA ASN A 76 -12.24 7.84 -9.23
C ASN A 76 -10.88 8.45 -9.62
N LEU A 77 -9.82 7.66 -9.64
CA LEU A 77 -8.47 8.09 -10.04
C LEU A 77 -8.44 8.53 -11.51
N ILE A 78 -9.02 7.74 -12.42
CA ILE A 78 -9.07 8.08 -13.84
C ILE A 78 -9.81 9.39 -14.06
N THR A 79 -10.99 9.55 -13.46
CA THR A 79 -11.77 10.79 -13.56
C THR A 79 -10.98 12.00 -13.03
N ALA A 80 -10.31 11.86 -11.88
CA ALA A 80 -9.51 12.95 -11.32
C ALA A 80 -8.28 13.31 -12.17
N ILE A 81 -7.72 12.35 -12.92
CA ILE A 81 -6.65 12.61 -13.88
C ILE A 81 -7.19 13.36 -15.10
N GLU A 82 -8.29 12.90 -15.70
CA GLU A 82 -8.93 13.55 -16.86
C GLU A 82 -9.36 14.99 -16.56
N ASP A 83 -9.75 15.29 -15.33
CA ASP A 83 -10.15 16.63 -14.91
C ASP A 83 -8.95 17.59 -14.70
N ARG A 84 -7.76 17.06 -14.40
CA ARG A 84 -6.59 17.86 -13.96
C ARG A 84 -5.46 17.94 -15.00
N LEU A 85 -5.29 16.90 -15.82
CA LEU A 85 -4.18 16.75 -16.78
C LEU A 85 -4.71 16.72 -18.23
#